data_AF-A0A1G4IHU7-F1
#
_entry.id   AF-A0A1G4IHU7-F1
#
_cell.length_a   1.000
_cell.length_b   1.000
_cell.length_c   1.000
_cell.angle_alpha   90.00
_cell.angle_beta   90.00
_cell.angle_gamma   90.00
#
_symmetry.space_group_name_H-M   'P 1'
#
loop_
_entity.id
_entity.type
_entity.pdbx_description
1 polymer ?
#
loop_
_entity_poly.entity_id
_entity_poly.type
_entity_poly.pdbx_seq_one_letter_code
_entity_poly.pdbx_strand_id
1 'polypeptide(L)'
;MLTLFLTLPKAALPLPHFLAAVADGFMATTTPLVARTIFAKDPAKHYNFCFLGSVLSAIFLNRLLYGEWYTQQADKLGQDVCTERVCVVMPLAFLLGLSFLAFITSTYVHLQYRNLCLKALEERQRVKEQHRASKDDSRVSTEAIGVI
;
A
#
# COMPACT_ATOMS: atom_id res chain seq x y z
N MET A 1 -4.16 11.11 10.56
CA MET A 1 -5.61 11.33 10.44
C MET A 1 -6.36 10.97 11.73
N LEU A 2 -6.23 9.76 12.26
CA LEU A 2 -6.97 9.32 13.46
C LEU A 2 -6.68 10.13 14.73
N THR A 3 -5.45 10.60 14.93
CA THR A 3 -5.08 11.47 16.05
C THR A 3 -5.79 12.83 15.99
N LEU A 4 -6.03 13.35 14.79
CA LEU A 4 -6.71 14.62 14.57
C LEU A 4 -8.21 14.51 14.90
N PHE A 5 -8.81 13.35 14.61
CA PHE A 5 -10.21 13.08 14.92
C PHE A 5 -10.47 12.91 16.43
N LEU A 6 -9.46 12.47 17.20
CA LEU A 6 -9.55 12.32 18.65
C LEU A 6 -9.38 13.63 19.42
N THR A 7 -8.66 14.61 18.83
CA THR A 7 -8.26 15.86 19.50
C THR A 7 -9.05 17.10 19.07
N LEU A 8 -9.71 17.10 17.90
CA LEU A 8 -10.42 18.28 17.40
C LEU A 8 -11.91 18.33 17.83
N PRO A 9 -12.41 19.51 18.27
CA PRO A 9 -13.83 19.72 18.55
C PRO A 9 -14.68 19.77 17.28
N LYS A 10 -16.00 19.59 17.42
CA LYS A 10 -17.02 19.46 16.34
C LYS A 10 -16.89 20.45 15.17
N ALA A 11 -16.37 21.66 15.42
CA ALA A 11 -16.22 22.71 14.41
C ALA A 11 -15.13 22.44 13.36
N ALA A 12 -14.17 21.56 13.65
CA ALA A 12 -13.03 21.31 12.76
C ALA A 12 -13.09 19.94 12.05
N LEU A 13 -14.26 19.26 12.08
CA LEU A 13 -14.55 18.04 11.30
C LEU A 13 -14.35 18.13 9.78
N PRO A 14 -14.55 19.27 9.09
CA PRO A 14 -14.37 19.29 7.63
C PRO A 14 -12.90 19.13 7.20
N LEU A 15 -11.94 19.52 8.05
CA LEU A 15 -10.52 19.39 7.75
C LEU A 15 -10.04 17.93 7.62
N PRO A 16 -10.28 17.02 8.60
CA PRO A 16 -9.95 15.61 8.44
C PRO A 16 -10.75 14.95 7.32
N HIS A 17 -11.97 15.41 7.04
CA HIS A 17 -12.77 14.89 5.93
C HIS A 17 -12.14 15.22 4.57
N PHE A 18 -11.67 16.46 4.39
CA PHE A 18 -10.96 16.86 3.18
C PHE A 18 -9.66 16.07 3.00
N LEU A 19 -8.87 15.92 4.06
CA LEU A 19 -7.61 15.17 4.00
C LEU A 19 -7.85 13.67 3.74
N ALA A 20 -8.96 13.11 4.24
CA ALA A 20 -9.37 11.75 3.92
C ALA A 20 -9.72 11.60 2.44
N ALA A 21 -10.47 12.54 1.86
CA ALA A 21 -10.82 12.53 0.44
C ALA A 21 -9.58 12.63 -0.47
N VAL A 22 -8.62 13.50 -0.13
CA VAL A 22 -7.36 13.61 -0.87
C VAL A 22 -6.53 12.32 -0.76
N ALA A 23 -6.43 11.73 0.43
CA ALA A 23 -5.70 10.49 0.64
C ALA A 23 -6.32 9.32 -0.13
N ASP A 24 -7.66 9.23 -0.16
CA ASP A 24 -8.38 8.19 -0.90
C ASP A 24 -8.14 8.31 -2.41
N GLY A 25 -8.22 9.52 -2.96
CA GLY A 25 -7.89 9.77 -4.37
C GLY A 25 -6.45 9.36 -4.73
N PHE A 26 -5.49 9.63 -3.85
CA PHE A 26 -4.11 9.21 -4.04
C PHE A 26 -3.96 7.68 -4.00
N MET A 27 -4.64 7.02 -3.07
CA MET A 27 -4.65 5.56 -2.95
C MET A 27 -5.28 4.88 -4.18
N ALA A 28 -6.40 5.42 -4.68
CA ALA A 28 -7.09 4.92 -5.86
C ALA A 28 -6.23 5.03 -7.13
N THR A 29 -5.39 6.07 -7.21
CA THR A 29 -4.49 6.27 -8.37
C THR A 29 -3.21 5.43 -8.28
N THR A 30 -2.62 5.32 -7.10
CA THR A 30 -1.33 4.63 -6.89
C THR A 30 -1.46 3.11 -6.98
N THR A 31 -2.58 2.54 -6.51
CA THR A 31 -2.83 1.09 -6.54
C THR A 31 -2.72 0.47 -7.94
N PRO A 32 -3.43 0.95 -8.97
CA PRO A 32 -3.30 0.42 -10.34
C PRO A 32 -1.94 0.73 -10.97
N LEU A 33 -1.27 1.82 -10.57
CA LEU A 33 0.05 2.16 -11.08
C LEU A 33 1.10 1.17 -10.58
N VAL A 34 1.11 0.88 -9.27
CA VAL A 34 2.02 -0.08 -8.64
C VAL A 34 1.75 -1.51 -9.13
N ALA A 35 0.47 -1.90 -9.30
CA ALA A 35 0.13 -3.21 -9.85
C ALA A 35 0.73 -3.44 -11.24
N ARG A 36 0.78 -2.40 -12.09
CA ARG A 36 1.37 -2.48 -13.42
C ARG A 36 2.90 -2.44 -13.43
N THR A 37 3.55 -1.79 -12.46
CA THR A 37 5.02 -1.74 -12.39
C THR A 37 5.63 -3.03 -11.87
N ILE A 38 4.94 -3.74 -10.97
CA ILE A 38 5.45 -4.97 -10.35
C ILE A 38 5.16 -6.20 -11.21
N PHE A 39 3.98 -6.28 -11.85
CA PHE A 39 3.57 -7.47 -12.59
C PHE A 39 3.55 -7.22 -14.10
N ALA A 40 4.66 -7.58 -14.77
CA ALA A 40 4.80 -7.43 -16.22
C ALA A 40 3.97 -8.44 -17.03
N LYS A 41 3.56 -9.58 -16.43
CA LYS A 41 2.96 -10.71 -17.17
C LYS A 41 1.43 -10.78 -17.06
N ASP A 42 0.83 -10.41 -15.92
CA ASP A 42 -0.63 -10.49 -15.69
C ASP A 42 -1.15 -9.47 -14.65
N PRO A 43 -1.25 -8.17 -14.99
CA PRO A 43 -1.67 -7.13 -14.03
C PRO A 43 -3.13 -7.29 -13.57
N ALA A 44 -4.01 -7.87 -14.38
CA ALA A 44 -5.45 -7.92 -14.11
C ALA A 44 -5.83 -8.86 -12.95
N LYS A 45 -5.15 -10.00 -12.79
CA LYS A 45 -5.44 -10.95 -11.69
C LYS A 45 -4.97 -10.41 -10.34
N HIS A 46 -3.79 -9.79 -10.30
CA HIS A 46 -3.23 -9.23 -9.07
C HIS A 46 -3.99 -7.97 -8.60
N TYR A 47 -4.56 -7.19 -9.53
CA TYR A 47 -5.39 -6.04 -9.19
C TYR A 47 -6.65 -6.43 -8.39
N ASN A 48 -7.34 -7.51 -8.79
CA ASN A 48 -8.52 -8.01 -8.06
C ASN A 48 -8.17 -8.49 -6.65
N PHE A 49 -6.96 -9.00 -6.43
CA PHE A 49 -6.53 -9.44 -5.10
C PHE A 49 -6.40 -8.27 -4.12
N CYS A 50 -5.91 -7.11 -4.58
CA CYS A 50 -5.87 -5.90 -3.76
C CYS A 50 -7.27 -5.46 -3.31
N PHE A 51 -8.27 -5.59 -4.20
CA PHE A 51 -9.65 -5.23 -3.89
C PHE A 51 -10.30 -6.17 -2.87
N LEU A 52 -9.91 -7.45 -2.87
CA LEU A 52 -10.38 -8.44 -1.89
C LEU A 52 -10.00 -8.05 -0.46
N GLY A 53 -8.81 -7.49 -0.26
CA GLY A 53 -8.37 -6.95 1.03
C GLY A 53 -9.28 -5.81 1.51
N SER A 54 -9.67 -4.90 0.61
CA SER A 54 -10.59 -3.81 0.93
C SER A 54 -11.98 -4.33 1.31
N VAL A 55 -12.50 -5.34 0.60
CA VAL A 55 -13.79 -5.97 0.92
C VAL A 55 -13.75 -6.65 2.28
N LEU A 56 -12.71 -7.44 2.57
CA LEU A 56 -12.54 -8.09 3.87
C LEU A 56 -12.45 -7.07 5.01
N SER A 57 -11.68 -5.99 4.80
CA SER A 57 -11.58 -4.87 5.75
C SER A 57 -12.95 -4.24 6.02
N ALA A 58 -13.71 -3.94 4.96
CA ALA A 58 -15.05 -3.36 5.09
C ALA A 58 -16.02 -4.29 5.85
N ILE A 59 -15.95 -5.60 5.62
CA ILE A 59 -16.76 -6.58 6.36
C ILE A 59 -16.36 -6.62 7.83
N PHE A 60 -15.07 -6.71 8.14
CA PHE A 60 -14.59 -6.76 9.53
C PHE A 60 -14.92 -5.47 10.29
N LEU A 61 -14.65 -4.31 9.70
CA LEU A 61 -14.89 -3.01 10.34
C LEU A 61 -16.38 -2.73 10.53
N ASN A 62 -17.22 -2.95 9.51
CA ASN A 62 -18.64 -2.64 9.63
C ASN A 62 -19.42 -3.70 10.41
N ARG A 63 -19.11 -5.00 10.23
CA ARG A 63 -19.92 -6.08 10.80
C ARG A 63 -19.44 -6.50 12.19
N LEU A 64 -18.14 -6.71 12.36
CA LEU A 64 -17.58 -7.12 13.66
C LEU A 64 -17.36 -5.93 14.59
N LEU A 65 -16.74 -4.86 14.09
CA LEU A 65 -16.37 -3.73 14.94
C LEU A 65 -17.52 -2.77 15.23
N TYR A 66 -18.44 -2.58 14.28
CA TYR A 66 -19.62 -1.73 14.47
C TYR A 66 -20.91 -2.51 14.77
N GLY A 67 -21.05 -3.76 14.32
CA GLY A 67 -22.23 -4.57 14.62
C GLY A 67 -22.13 -5.21 16.00
N GLU A 68 -21.27 -6.21 16.16
CA GLU A 68 -21.15 -7.01 17.39
C GLU A 68 -20.75 -6.18 18.61
N TRP A 69 -19.72 -5.33 18.47
CA TRP A 69 -19.22 -4.53 19.58
C TRP A 69 -20.23 -3.49 20.06
N TYR A 70 -20.93 -2.83 19.13
CA TYR A 70 -21.96 -1.85 19.45
C TYR A 70 -23.16 -2.49 20.15
N THR A 71 -23.61 -3.64 19.65
CA THR A 71 -24.75 -4.37 20.22
C THR A 71 -24.41 -4.88 21.64
N GLN A 72 -23.20 -5.43 21.85
CA GLN A 72 -22.75 -5.83 23.19
C GLN A 72 -22.62 -4.66 24.17
N GLN A 73 -22.22 -3.47 23.71
CA GLN A 73 -22.09 -2.30 24.58
C GLN A 73 -23.43 -1.62 24.85
N ALA A 74 -24.34 -1.62 23.88
CA ALA A 74 -25.72 -1.17 24.04
C ALA A 74 -26.47 -2.04 25.08
N ASP A 75 -26.35 -3.37 24.98
CA ASP A 75 -26.94 -4.31 25.94
C ASP A 75 -26.38 -4.13 27.37
N LYS A 76 -25.07 -3.85 27.51
CA LYS A 76 -24.44 -3.61 28.82
C LYS A 76 -24.84 -2.29 29.46
N LEU A 77 -25.19 -1.27 28.67
CA LEU A 77 -25.63 0.03 29.17
C LEU A 77 -27.16 0.16 29.27
N GLY A 78 -27.92 -0.81 28.74
CA GLY A 78 -29.39 -0.77 28.71
C GLY A 78 -29.95 0.38 27.86
N GLN A 79 -29.19 0.86 26.88
CA GLN A 79 -29.57 1.96 25.98
C GLN A 79 -29.46 1.52 24.51
N ASP A 80 -30.47 1.84 23.69
CA ASP A 80 -30.51 1.49 22.27
C ASP A 80 -29.42 2.16 21.41
N VAL A 81 -28.79 3.25 21.90
CA VAL A 81 -27.79 4.01 21.13
C VAL A 81 -26.64 4.51 22.01
N CYS A 82 -25.46 3.90 21.85
CA CYS A 82 -24.24 4.26 22.56
C CYS A 82 -23.48 5.36 21.79
N THR A 83 -23.69 6.63 22.16
CA THR A 83 -23.03 7.81 21.53
C THR A 83 -21.89 8.37 22.40
N GLU A 84 -21.58 7.68 23.49
CA GLU A 84 -20.53 8.00 24.44
C GLU A 84 -19.12 7.80 23.84
N ARG A 85 -18.14 8.62 24.26
CA ARG A 85 -16.74 8.56 23.78
C ARG A 85 -16.16 7.15 23.87
N VAL A 86 -16.54 6.39 24.89
CA VAL A 86 -16.04 5.04 25.16
C VAL A 86 -16.35 4.07 24.01
N CYS A 87 -17.52 4.19 23.39
CA CYS A 87 -17.92 3.28 22.31
C CYS A 87 -17.17 3.58 21.00
N VAL A 88 -16.79 4.85 20.78
CA VAL A 88 -16.12 5.30 19.54
C VAL A 88 -14.59 5.21 19.63
N VAL A 89 -14.01 5.31 20.83
CA VAL A 89 -12.56 5.25 21.04
C VAL A 89 -11.97 3.87 20.72
N MET A 90 -12.69 2.78 21.01
CA MET A 90 -12.20 1.41 20.73
C MET A 90 -12.02 1.13 19.23
N PRO A 91 -13.01 1.42 18.35
CA PRO A 91 -12.82 1.33 16.91
C PRO A 91 -11.68 2.21 16.37
N LEU A 92 -11.55 3.44 16.88
CA LEU A 92 -10.46 4.34 16.48
C LEU A 92 -9.07 3.83 16.92
N ALA A 93 -8.96 3.26 18.11
CA ALA A 93 -7.71 2.67 18.60
C ALA A 93 -7.30 1.45 17.74
N PHE A 94 -8.27 0.61 17.37
CA PHE A 94 -8.03 -0.54 16.50
C PHE A 94 -7.58 -0.11 15.09
N LEU A 95 -8.27 0.88 14.50
CA LEU A 95 -7.88 1.49 13.23
C LEU A 95 -6.48 2.13 13.28
N LEU A 96 -6.11 2.75 14.41
CA LEU A 96 -4.74 3.24 14.64
C LEU A 96 -3.73 2.10 14.60
N GLY A 97 -3.99 1.00 15.32
CA GLY A 97 -3.13 -0.18 15.31
C GLY A 97 -2.94 -0.76 13.90
N LEU A 98 -4.04 -0.92 13.15
CA LEU A 98 -3.99 -1.35 11.75
C LEU A 98 -3.20 -0.38 10.86
N SER A 99 -3.34 0.92 11.10
CA SER A 99 -2.59 1.94 10.34
C SER A 99 -1.08 1.83 10.59
N PHE A 100 -0.66 1.62 11.85
CA PHE A 100 0.75 1.39 12.17
C PHE A 100 1.29 0.12 11.51
N LEU A 101 0.54 -0.97 11.58
CA LEU A 101 0.94 -2.22 10.94
C LEU A 101 1.06 -2.06 9.42
N ALA A 102 0.08 -1.40 8.78
CA ALA A 102 0.11 -1.10 7.36
C ALA A 102 1.33 -0.25 6.98
N PHE A 103 1.70 0.74 7.80
CA PHE A 103 2.87 1.58 7.56
C PHE A 103 4.18 0.78 7.66
N ILE A 104 4.28 -0.11 8.65
CA ILE A 104 5.44 -1.00 8.82
C ILE A 104 5.57 -1.94 7.61
N THR A 105 4.49 -2.62 7.24
CA THR A 105 4.49 -3.53 6.09
C THR A 105 4.80 -2.80 4.79
N SER A 106 4.21 -1.63 4.57
CA SER A 106 4.48 -0.80 3.39
C SER A 106 5.97 -0.41 3.32
N THR A 107 6.52 0.09 4.43
CA THR A 107 7.94 0.47 4.51
C THR A 107 8.85 -0.73 4.24
N TYR A 108 8.54 -1.88 4.83
CA TYR A 108 9.28 -3.12 4.63
C TYR A 108 9.28 -3.56 3.15
N VAL A 109 8.11 -3.59 2.51
CA VAL A 109 7.98 -3.95 1.09
C VAL A 109 8.71 -2.94 0.21
N HIS A 110 8.63 -1.65 0.51
CA HIS A 110 9.37 -0.63 -0.22
C HIS A 110 10.89 -0.82 -0.15
N LEU A 111 11.43 -1.14 1.03
CA LEU A 111 12.86 -1.42 1.20
C LEU A 111 13.28 -2.67 0.43
N GLN A 112 12.49 -3.73 0.53
CA GLN A 112 12.75 -4.97 -0.21
C GLN A 112 12.71 -4.73 -1.73
N TYR A 113 11.70 -4.00 -2.22
CA TYR A 113 11.55 -3.65 -3.62
C TYR A 113 12.72 -2.79 -4.12
N ARG A 114 13.18 -1.80 -3.34
CA ARG A 114 14.37 -1.01 -3.68
C ARG A 114 15.60 -1.89 -3.83
N ASN A 115 15.82 -2.82 -2.91
CA ASN A 115 16.95 -3.74 -2.99
C ASN A 115 16.88 -4.65 -4.23
N LEU A 116 15.68 -5.12 -4.60
CA LEU A 116 15.49 -5.90 -5.82
C LEU A 116 15.73 -5.06 -7.09
N CYS A 117 15.25 -3.82 -7.14
CA CYS A 117 15.50 -2.92 -8.26
C CYS A 117 16.99 -2.62 -8.42
N LEU A 118 17.71 -2.38 -7.32
CA LEU A 118 19.17 -2.14 -7.37
C LEU A 118 19.91 -3.36 -7.94
N LYS A 119 19.60 -4.57 -7.45
CA LYS A 119 20.18 -5.80 -7.99
C LYS A 119 19.86 -6.00 -9.48
N ALA A 120 18.63 -5.75 -9.89
CA ALA A 120 18.23 -5.85 -11.29
C ALA A 120 18.93 -4.81 -12.19
N LEU A 121 19.22 -3.60 -11.66
CA LEU A 121 20.00 -2.59 -12.39
C LEU A 121 21.46 -3.00 -12.54
N GLU A 122 22.07 -3.55 -11.49
CA GLU A 122 23.45 -4.08 -11.53
C GLU A 122 23.57 -5.22 -12.54
N GLU A 123 22.62 -6.17 -12.56
CA GLU A 123 22.59 -7.25 -13.56
C GLU A 123 22.48 -6.70 -14.99
N ARG A 124 21.62 -5.71 -15.22
CA ARG A 124 21.50 -5.06 -16.54
C ARG A 124 22.78 -4.33 -16.96
N GLN A 125 23.51 -3.73 -16.02
CA GLN A 125 24.80 -3.11 -16.31
C GLN A 125 25.83 -4.17 -16.71
N ARG A 126 25.93 -5.28 -15.96
CA ARG A 126 26.83 -6.40 -16.29
C ARG A 126 26.54 -6.99 -17.68
N VAL A 127 25.27 -7.22 -18.00
CA VAL A 127 24.88 -7.74 -19.33
C VAL A 127 25.25 -6.75 -20.43
N LYS A 128 25.08 -5.44 -20.22
CA LYS A 128 25.50 -4.41 -21.19
C LYS A 128 27.02 -4.38 -21.39
N GLU A 129 27.78 -4.51 -20.32
CA GLU A 129 29.25 -4.55 -20.37
C GLU A 129 29.75 -5.79 -21.11
N GLN A 130 29.19 -6.97 -20.81
CA GLN A 130 29.49 -8.22 -21.53
C GLN A 130 29.16 -8.11 -23.03
N HIS A 131 28.00 -7.54 -23.37
CA HIS A 131 27.62 -7.30 -24.77
C HIS A 131 28.58 -6.33 -25.46
N ARG A 132 29.07 -5.29 -24.76
CA ARG A 132 30.01 -4.33 -25.32
C ARG A 132 31.39 -4.94 -25.54
N ALA A 133 31.89 -5.73 -24.58
CA ALA A 133 33.17 -6.44 -24.68
C ALA A 133 33.16 -7.47 -25.83
N SER A 134 32.09 -8.28 -25.95
CA SER A 134 31.95 -9.24 -27.05
C SER A 134 31.87 -8.58 -28.43
N LYS A 135 31.26 -7.39 -28.53
CA LYS A 135 31.20 -6.61 -29.78
C LYS A 135 32.55 -6.00 -30.15
N ASP A 136 33.37 -5.64 -29.17
CA ASP A 136 34.71 -5.10 -29.38
C ASP A 136 35.67 -6.21 -29.87
N ASP A 137 35.63 -7.38 -29.23
CA ASP A 137 36.39 -8.56 -29.64
C ASP A 137 36.05 -9.01 -31.08
N SER A 138 34.77 -9.00 -31.44
CA SER A 138 34.32 -9.30 -32.81
C SER A 138 34.80 -8.27 -33.85
N ARG A 139 34.92 -6.99 -33.47
CA ARG A 139 35.46 -5.94 -34.35
C ARG A 139 36.95 -6.11 -34.59
N VAL A 140 37.73 -6.36 -33.53
CA VAL A 140 39.17 -6.60 -33.63
C VAL A 140 39.47 -7.82 -34.51
N SER A 141 38.69 -8.90 -34.37
CA SER A 141 38.83 -10.09 -35.22
C SER A 141 38.51 -9.80 -36.70
N THR A 142 37.55 -8.91 -36.98
CA THR A 142 37.18 -8.54 -38.36
C THR A 142 38.23 -7.63 -39.02
N GLU A 143 38.82 -6.69 -38.27
CA GLU A 143 39.93 -5.87 -38.78
C GLU A 143 41.20 -6.69 -39.03
N ALA A 144 41.51 -7.66 -38.16
CA ALA A 144 42.67 -8.54 -38.35
C ALA A 144 42.58 -9.41 -39.62
N ILE A 145 41.36 -9.78 -40.03
CA ILE A 145 41.12 -10.56 -41.26
C ILE A 145 41.16 -9.67 -42.52
N GLY A 146 40.79 -8.38 -42.43
CA GLY A 146 40.78 -7.45 -43.56
C GLY A 146 42.14 -6.83 -43.93
N VAL A 147 43.19 -7.13 -43.16
CA VAL A 147 44.57 -6.65 -43.40
C VAL A 147 45.45 -7.72 -44.10
N ILE A 148 44.88 -8.89 -44.40
CA ILE A 148 45.51 -9.95 -45.21
C ILE A 148 44.89 -9.93 -46.61
#